data_AF-A0A3S0MRN9-F1
#
_entry.id   AF-A0A3S0MRN9-F1
#
_cell.length_a   1.000
_cell.length_b   1.000
_cell.length_c   1.000
_cell.angle_alpha   90.00
_cell.angle_beta   90.00
_cell.angle_gamma   90.00
#
_symmetry.space_group_name_H-M   'P 1'
#
loop_
_entity.id
_entity.type
_entity.pdbx_description
1 polymer ?
#
loop_
_entity_poly.entity_id
_entity_poly.type
_entity_poly.pdbx_seq_one_letter_code
_entity_poly.pdbx_strand_id
1 'polypeptide(L)'
;MRAALILAMLAPLSASAEQAISHRLLAQTFSLTDSNLQARIWSDQVPEMLKFRKYLQSTPGGADKPLVGVVYTTSFQVEGKQIFVSVISNNCANAGGVPNLLFCPTRVASLSGGKLEVLGDIPDLLVTVSEADAPQNARKATVATYDPQTHQITFANVDGNERTELSQKVSVR
;
A
#
# COMPACT_ATOMS: atom_id res chain seq x y z
N MET A 1 50.15 42.90 23.24
CA MET A 1 48.99 42.00 23.41
C MET A 1 48.30 41.86 22.05
N ARG A 2 48.32 40.68 21.44
CA ARG A 2 47.66 40.43 20.14
C ARG A 2 46.30 39.79 20.41
N ALA A 3 45.22 40.49 20.09
CA ALA A 3 43.87 39.96 20.13
C ALA A 3 43.66 39.07 18.90
N ALA A 4 43.43 37.78 19.11
CA ALA A 4 43.02 36.85 18.07
C ALA A 4 41.50 36.96 17.89
N LEU A 5 41.06 37.48 16.74
CA LEU A 5 39.68 37.44 16.29
C LEU A 5 39.35 35.99 15.88
N ILE A 6 38.56 35.30 16.69
CA ILE A 6 37.99 34.00 16.34
C ILE A 6 36.79 34.28 15.43
N LEU A 7 36.95 34.02 14.13
CA LEU A 7 35.82 33.94 13.20
C LEU A 7 35.00 32.69 13.54
N ALA A 8 33.82 32.88 14.12
CA ALA A 8 32.80 31.85 14.19
C ALA A 8 32.28 31.59 12.76
N MET A 9 32.76 30.51 12.14
CA MET A 9 32.21 30.01 10.88
C MET A 9 30.79 29.48 11.17
N LEU A 10 29.78 30.21 10.69
CA LEU A 10 28.43 29.70 10.51
C LEU A 10 28.49 28.60 9.45
N ALA A 11 28.64 27.35 9.87
CA ALA A 11 28.42 26.22 8.98
C ALA A 11 26.93 26.23 8.57
N PRO A 12 26.60 26.25 7.27
CA PRO A 12 25.23 26.03 6.85
C PRO A 12 24.85 24.61 7.28
N LEU A 13 23.91 24.50 8.22
CA LEU A 13 23.21 23.26 8.48
C LEU A 13 22.49 22.90 7.18
N SER A 14 23.12 22.05 6.37
CA SER A 14 22.49 21.39 5.24
C SER A 14 21.36 20.53 5.80
N ALA A 15 20.17 21.11 5.92
CA ALA A 15 18.94 20.35 6.06
C ALA A 15 18.78 19.57 4.76
N SER A 16 19.31 18.34 4.73
CA SER A 16 18.97 17.38 3.69
C SER A 16 17.47 17.17 3.77
N ALA A 17 16.72 17.78 2.86
CA ALA A 17 15.30 17.51 2.74
C ALA A 17 15.15 16.01 2.47
N GLU A 18 14.46 15.28 3.35
CA GLU A 18 14.18 13.88 3.10
C GLU A 18 13.40 13.76 1.78
N GLN A 19 13.85 12.83 0.93
CA GLN A 19 13.28 12.63 -0.39
C GLN A 19 12.07 11.71 -0.30
N ALA A 20 11.08 11.94 -1.16
CA ALA A 20 9.93 11.06 -1.28
C ALA A 20 10.36 9.63 -1.66
N ILE A 21 9.79 8.63 -0.99
CA ILE A 21 10.11 7.22 -1.18
C ILE A 21 8.95 6.55 -1.91
N SER A 22 9.25 5.81 -2.98
CA SER A 22 8.22 5.16 -3.80
C SER A 22 8.38 3.64 -3.80
N HIS A 23 7.28 2.94 -3.63
CA HIS A 23 7.23 1.48 -3.67
C HIS A 23 6.07 0.98 -4.52
N ARG A 24 6.35 -0.07 -5.31
CA ARG A 24 5.32 -0.80 -6.04
C ARG A 24 4.45 -1.58 -5.05
N LEU A 25 3.16 -1.64 -5.32
CA LEU A 25 2.27 -2.56 -4.63
C LEU A 25 2.51 -3.96 -5.21
N LEU A 26 2.74 -4.92 -4.32
CA LEU A 26 2.99 -6.31 -4.70
C LEU A 26 1.82 -7.18 -4.27
N ALA A 27 1.43 -8.10 -5.13
CA ALA A 27 0.38 -9.05 -4.84
C ALA A 27 0.83 -10.02 -3.73
N GLN A 28 -0.04 -10.25 -2.76
CA GLN A 28 0.17 -11.16 -1.63
C GLN A 28 -1.14 -11.88 -1.32
N THR A 29 -1.04 -13.17 -1.00
CA THR A 29 -2.14 -13.94 -0.40
C THR A 29 -2.07 -13.88 1.12
N PHE A 30 -3.22 -13.86 1.77
CA PHE A 30 -3.30 -13.91 3.22
C PHE A 30 -4.41 -14.86 3.68
N SER A 31 -4.19 -15.53 4.81
CA SER A 31 -5.15 -16.46 5.39
C SER A 31 -6.40 -15.73 5.89
N LEU A 32 -7.58 -16.25 5.60
CA LEU A 32 -8.86 -15.73 6.12
C LEU A 32 -9.23 -16.36 7.47
N THR A 33 -8.47 -17.34 7.94
CA THR A 33 -8.74 -18.06 9.20
C THR A 33 -7.72 -17.74 10.30
N ASP A 34 -6.57 -17.15 9.94
CA ASP A 34 -5.51 -16.81 10.88
C ASP A 34 -5.42 -15.30 11.14
N SER A 35 -4.92 -14.92 12.31
CA SER A 35 -4.70 -13.52 12.71
C SER A 35 -3.40 -12.94 12.11
N ASN A 36 -3.31 -12.89 10.78
CA ASN A 36 -2.22 -12.20 10.07
C ASN A 36 -2.51 -10.69 9.92
N LEU A 37 -1.49 -9.91 9.55
CA LEU A 37 -1.60 -8.46 9.45
C LEU A 37 -2.70 -8.00 8.48
N GLN A 38 -2.77 -8.60 7.29
CA GLN A 38 -3.76 -8.20 6.28
C GLN A 38 -5.20 -8.53 6.74
N ALA A 39 -5.38 -9.66 7.43
CA ALA A 39 -6.65 -10.00 8.07
C ALA A 39 -7.05 -9.00 9.17
N ARG A 40 -6.08 -8.44 9.90
CA ARG A 40 -6.34 -7.37 10.89
C ARG A 40 -6.69 -6.05 10.22
N ILE A 41 -5.96 -5.67 9.17
CA ILE A 41 -6.23 -4.46 8.37
C ILE A 41 -7.65 -4.52 7.83
N TRP A 42 -8.09 -5.67 7.32
CA TRP A 42 -9.41 -5.86 6.70
C TRP A 42 -10.40 -6.65 7.57
N SER A 43 -10.30 -6.52 8.89
CA SER A 43 -11.10 -7.31 9.84
C SER A 43 -12.61 -7.17 9.66
N ASP A 44 -13.06 -6.04 9.13
CA ASP A 44 -14.45 -5.76 8.72
C ASP A 44 -14.89 -6.54 7.47
N GLN A 45 -13.99 -6.83 6.53
CA GLN A 45 -14.31 -7.54 5.28
C GLN A 45 -14.03 -9.04 5.32
N VAL A 46 -13.11 -9.49 6.20
CA VAL A 46 -12.74 -10.91 6.32
C VAL A 46 -13.94 -11.86 6.51
N PRO A 47 -14.95 -11.56 7.36
CA PRO A 47 -16.08 -12.47 7.55
C PRO A 47 -16.87 -12.76 6.26
N GLU A 48 -17.11 -11.74 5.44
CA GLU A 48 -17.83 -11.88 4.17
C GLU A 48 -17.00 -12.66 3.15
N MET A 49 -15.71 -12.35 3.04
CA MET A 49 -14.78 -13.08 2.18
C MET A 49 -14.69 -14.55 2.54
N LEU A 50 -14.57 -14.85 3.84
CA LEU A 50 -14.51 -16.21 4.34
C LEU A 50 -15.80 -16.98 4.02
N LYS A 51 -16.96 -16.33 4.21
CA LYS A 51 -18.27 -16.92 3.85
C LYS A 51 -18.33 -17.26 2.37
N PHE A 52 -17.91 -16.33 1.49
CA PHE A 52 -17.89 -16.58 0.05
C PHE A 52 -16.93 -17.71 -0.34
N ARG A 53 -15.72 -17.74 0.23
CA ARG A 53 -14.75 -18.82 -0.03
C ARG A 53 -15.26 -20.19 0.43
N LYS A 54 -15.90 -20.28 1.60
CA LYS A 54 -16.53 -21.52 2.09
C LYS A 54 -17.70 -21.96 1.19
N TYR A 55 -18.49 -21.01 0.69
CA TYR A 55 -19.52 -21.32 -0.29
C TYR A 55 -18.90 -21.93 -1.55
N LEU A 56 -17.83 -21.36 -2.10
CA LEU A 56 -17.13 -21.94 -3.25
C LEU A 56 -16.61 -23.36 -2.94
N GLN A 57 -16.09 -23.61 -1.74
CA GLN A 57 -15.66 -24.96 -1.34
C GLN A 57 -16.80 -25.98 -1.27
N SER A 58 -18.03 -25.53 -1.01
CA SER A 58 -19.21 -26.40 -1.01
C SER A 58 -19.76 -26.72 -2.41
N THR A 59 -19.24 -26.09 -3.47
CA THR A 59 -19.66 -26.37 -4.86
C THR A 59 -18.88 -27.53 -5.47
N PRO A 60 -19.44 -28.25 -6.47
CA PRO A 60 -18.73 -29.31 -7.17
C PRO A 60 -17.39 -28.83 -7.76
N GLY A 61 -16.30 -29.51 -7.43
CA GLY A 61 -14.93 -29.13 -7.83
C GLY A 61 -14.32 -27.98 -7.00
N GLY A 62 -14.98 -27.57 -5.91
CA GLY A 62 -14.56 -26.46 -5.07
C GLY A 62 -13.73 -26.83 -3.83
N ALA A 63 -13.72 -28.10 -3.41
CA ALA A 63 -13.18 -28.52 -2.11
C ALA A 63 -11.74 -28.05 -1.84
N ASP A 64 -10.88 -28.02 -2.87
CA ASP A 64 -9.47 -27.63 -2.76
C ASP A 64 -9.23 -26.11 -2.91
N LYS A 65 -10.28 -25.30 -3.07
CA LYS A 65 -10.13 -23.84 -3.17
C LYS A 65 -9.60 -23.30 -1.84
N PRO A 66 -8.51 -22.51 -1.84
CA PRO A 66 -7.91 -22.02 -0.60
C PRO A 66 -8.79 -20.96 0.09
N LEU A 67 -8.80 -20.98 1.43
CA LEU A 67 -9.45 -19.97 2.27
C LEU A 67 -8.55 -18.74 2.45
N VAL A 68 -8.19 -18.11 1.33
CA VAL A 68 -7.28 -16.94 1.30
C VAL A 68 -7.94 -15.74 0.64
N GLY A 69 -7.55 -14.55 1.12
CA GLY A 69 -7.74 -13.28 0.43
C GLY A 69 -6.50 -12.92 -0.38
N VAL A 70 -6.65 -11.99 -1.31
CA VAL A 70 -5.55 -11.42 -2.10
C VAL A 70 -5.54 -9.91 -1.86
N VAL A 71 -4.35 -9.37 -1.62
CA VAL A 71 -4.11 -7.93 -1.54
C VAL A 71 -2.97 -7.52 -2.46
N TYR A 72 -2.94 -6.26 -2.85
CA TYR A 72 -1.75 -5.60 -3.39
C TYR A 72 -1.25 -4.64 -2.32
N THR A 73 -0.03 -4.83 -1.84
CA THR A 73 0.43 -4.13 -0.63
C THR A 73 1.87 -3.67 -0.74
N THR A 74 2.18 -2.62 0.01
CA THR A 74 3.54 -2.15 0.28
C THR A 74 3.61 -1.49 1.65
N SER A 75 4.82 -1.21 2.13
CA SER A 75 5.01 -0.57 3.43
C SER A 75 6.15 0.43 3.45
N PHE A 76 6.01 1.44 4.30
CA PHE A 76 7.01 2.48 4.57
C PHE A 76 7.35 2.50 6.06
N GLN A 77 8.61 2.79 6.39
CA GLN A 77 9.02 3.10 7.76
C GLN A 77 9.00 4.62 7.92
N VAL A 78 8.18 5.13 8.85
CA VAL A 78 7.95 6.56 9.07
C VAL A 78 7.96 6.83 10.56
N GLU A 79 8.96 7.56 11.07
CA GLU A 79 9.01 8.04 12.47
C GLU A 79 8.76 6.93 13.53
N GLY A 80 9.30 5.73 13.31
CA GLY A 80 9.11 4.59 14.22
C GLY A 80 7.75 3.89 14.12
N LYS A 81 6.93 4.25 13.14
CA LYS A 81 5.70 3.56 12.73
C LYS A 81 5.93 2.85 11.40
N GLN A 82 5.29 1.70 11.21
CA GLN A 82 5.20 1.09 9.88
C GLN A 82 3.87 1.46 9.25
N ILE A 83 3.91 2.12 8.09
CA ILE A 83 2.74 2.50 7.31
C ILE A 83 2.53 1.46 6.24
N PHE A 84 1.34 0.89 6.16
CA PHE A 84 0.93 -0.10 5.18
C PHE A 84 -0.07 0.50 4.23
N VAL A 85 0.16 0.31 2.94
CA VAL A 85 -0.84 0.47 1.91
C VAL A 85 -1.32 -0.93 1.56
N SER A 86 -2.62 -1.18 1.67
CA SER A 86 -3.22 -2.47 1.33
C SER A 86 -4.43 -2.25 0.45
N VAL A 87 -4.42 -2.87 -0.72
CA VAL A 87 -5.53 -2.87 -1.68
C VAL A 87 -6.11 -4.26 -1.68
N ILE A 88 -7.36 -4.44 -1.26
CA ILE A 88 -7.97 -5.76 -1.27
C ILE A 88 -8.53 -6.07 -2.66
N SER A 89 -8.20 -7.24 -3.20
CA SER A 89 -8.69 -7.63 -4.52
C SER A 89 -10.17 -8.03 -4.50
N ASN A 90 -10.74 -8.21 -3.32
CA ASN A 90 -12.13 -8.59 -3.15
C ASN A 90 -13.02 -7.41 -3.52
N ASN A 91 -14.08 -7.65 -4.30
CA ASN A 91 -15.02 -6.62 -4.75
C ASN A 91 -14.43 -5.53 -5.66
N CYS A 92 -13.27 -5.77 -6.29
CA CYS A 92 -12.77 -4.85 -7.29
C CYS A 92 -13.69 -4.79 -8.51
N ALA A 93 -13.99 -3.58 -8.99
CA ALA A 93 -14.77 -3.34 -10.20
C ALA A 93 -13.85 -3.19 -11.42
N ASN A 94 -14.30 -3.68 -12.58
CA ASN A 94 -13.57 -3.52 -13.83
C ASN A 94 -13.50 -2.04 -14.25
N ALA A 95 -12.31 -1.54 -14.60
CA ALA A 95 -12.13 -0.19 -15.10
C ALA A 95 -12.49 -0.08 -16.59
N GLY A 96 -13.77 -0.29 -16.93
CA GLY A 96 -14.30 0.01 -18.27
C GLY A 96 -13.66 -0.79 -19.42
N GLY A 97 -13.19 -2.02 -19.17
CA GLY A 97 -12.63 -2.89 -20.20
C GLY A 97 -11.13 -2.72 -20.47
N VAL A 98 -10.43 -1.89 -19.70
CA VAL A 98 -8.96 -1.80 -19.79
C VAL A 98 -8.34 -3.01 -19.09
N PRO A 99 -7.54 -3.84 -19.79
CA PRO A 99 -6.91 -5.01 -19.18
C PRO A 99 -6.04 -4.62 -17.99
N ASN A 100 -6.12 -5.41 -16.91
CA ASN A 100 -5.32 -5.30 -15.69
C ASN A 100 -5.53 -4.01 -14.88
N LEU A 101 -6.54 -3.19 -15.18
CA LEU A 101 -6.92 -2.06 -14.34
C LEU A 101 -8.25 -2.34 -13.65
N LEU A 102 -8.26 -2.23 -12.33
CA LEU A 102 -9.45 -2.40 -11.51
C LEU A 102 -9.61 -1.22 -10.54
N PHE A 103 -10.85 -0.85 -10.23
CA PHE A 103 -11.16 -0.01 -9.09
C PHE A 103 -11.30 -0.90 -7.86
N CYS A 104 -10.44 -0.71 -6.87
CA CYS A 104 -10.37 -1.57 -5.70
C CYS A 104 -10.41 -0.79 -4.38
N PRO A 105 -11.05 -1.34 -3.34
CA PRO A 105 -10.96 -0.79 -2.00
C PRO A 105 -9.51 -0.82 -1.50
N THR A 106 -9.06 0.32 -1.00
CA THR A 106 -7.70 0.54 -0.52
C THR A 106 -7.73 1.14 0.87
N ARG A 107 -6.88 0.61 1.75
CA ARG A 107 -6.74 1.07 3.13
C ARG A 107 -5.28 1.41 3.41
N VAL A 108 -5.06 2.56 3.99
CA VAL A 108 -3.77 2.96 4.54
C VAL A 108 -3.85 2.83 6.06
N ALA A 109 -2.93 2.07 6.66
CA ALA A 109 -2.93 1.79 8.08
C ALA A 109 -1.53 1.99 8.68
N SER A 110 -1.46 2.38 9.95
CA SER A 110 -0.22 2.45 10.72
C SER A 110 -0.17 1.30 11.73
N LEU A 111 1.03 0.75 11.93
CA LEU A 111 1.33 -0.20 13.00
C LEU A 111 2.43 0.40 13.88
N SER A 112 2.12 0.59 15.17
CA SER A 112 3.08 1.05 16.17
C SER A 112 2.83 0.32 17.49
N GLY A 113 3.89 -0.25 18.08
CA GLY A 113 3.77 -1.01 19.32
C GLY A 113 2.74 -2.15 19.28
N GLY A 114 2.52 -2.75 18.10
CA GLY A 114 1.51 -3.80 17.89
C GLY A 114 0.07 -3.29 17.70
N LYS A 115 -0.20 -2.00 17.96
CA LYS A 115 -1.49 -1.36 17.71
C LYS A 115 -1.61 -0.98 16.24
N LEU A 116 -2.70 -1.42 15.62
CA LEU A 116 -3.05 -1.08 14.24
C LEU A 116 -4.09 0.05 14.25
N GLU A 117 -3.88 1.05 13.41
CA GLU A 117 -4.79 2.18 13.22
C GLU A 117 -5.01 2.41 11.72
N VAL A 118 -6.27 2.61 11.32
CA VAL A 118 -6.60 2.95 9.94
C VAL A 118 -6.47 4.46 9.78
N LEU A 119 -5.58 4.90 8.88
CA LEU A 119 -5.32 6.30 8.59
C LEU A 119 -6.26 6.86 7.50
N GLY A 120 -6.71 5.99 6.59
CA GLY A 120 -7.66 6.37 5.56
C GLY A 120 -8.13 5.19 4.71
N ASP A 121 -9.38 5.29 4.27
CA ASP A 121 -10.03 4.39 3.33
C ASP A 121 -10.26 5.11 2.01
N ILE A 122 -9.95 4.43 0.90
CA ILE A 122 -10.23 4.85 -0.46
C ILE A 122 -11.12 3.76 -1.07
N PRO A 123 -12.41 4.03 -1.34
CA PRO A 123 -13.33 2.98 -1.78
C PRO A 123 -12.97 2.44 -3.17
N ASP A 124 -12.53 3.31 -4.09
CA ASP A 124 -12.29 2.97 -5.49
C ASP A 124 -10.96 3.54 -5.99
N LEU A 125 -9.84 2.95 -5.58
CA LEU A 125 -8.53 3.31 -6.15
C LEU A 125 -8.36 2.56 -7.48
N LEU A 126 -8.01 3.28 -8.55
CA LEU A 126 -7.67 2.66 -9.82
C LEU A 126 -6.29 1.99 -9.74
N VAL A 127 -6.25 0.67 -9.59
CA VAL A 127 -5.02 -0.10 -9.44
C VAL A 127 -4.72 -0.95 -10.66
N THR A 128 -3.43 -1.09 -10.94
CA THR A 128 -2.90 -2.07 -11.86
C THR A 128 -2.73 -3.39 -11.14
N VAL A 129 -3.55 -4.36 -11.50
CA VAL A 129 -3.41 -5.74 -11.05
C VAL A 129 -2.18 -6.35 -11.69
N SER A 130 -1.21 -6.73 -10.85
CA SER A 130 -0.10 -7.58 -11.24
C SER A 130 -0.32 -8.99 -10.70
N GLU A 131 0.14 -10.02 -11.39
CA GLU A 131 0.11 -11.37 -10.81
C GLU A 131 0.98 -11.46 -9.55
N ALA A 132 0.71 -12.45 -8.69
CA ALA A 132 1.47 -12.72 -7.46
C ALA A 132 2.98 -12.83 -7.69
N ASP A 133 3.38 -13.26 -8.90
CA ASP A 133 4.76 -13.48 -9.30
C ASP A 133 5.28 -12.41 -10.28
N ALA A 134 4.58 -11.28 -10.42
CA ALA A 134 5.05 -10.21 -11.29
C ALA A 134 6.42 -9.71 -10.77
N PRO A 135 7.48 -9.75 -11.60
CA PRO A 135 8.80 -9.37 -11.14
C PRO A 135 8.81 -7.88 -10.76
N GLN A 136 9.71 -7.47 -9.86
CA GLN A 136 9.77 -6.07 -9.39
C GLN A 136 9.93 -5.05 -10.53
N ASN A 137 10.47 -5.48 -11.67
CA ASN A 137 10.63 -4.69 -12.90
C ASN A 137 9.44 -4.82 -13.87
N ALA A 138 8.29 -5.31 -13.42
CA ALA A 138 7.10 -5.43 -14.26
C ALA A 138 6.81 -4.10 -14.95
N ARG A 139 6.48 -4.16 -16.24
CA ARG A 139 6.21 -2.95 -17.02
C ARG A 139 5.07 -2.14 -16.42
N LYS A 140 4.03 -2.80 -15.90
CA LYS A 140 2.86 -2.15 -15.31
C LYS A 140 2.81 -2.37 -13.80
N ALA A 141 2.51 -1.32 -13.03
CA ALA A 141 2.29 -1.43 -11.59
C ALA A 141 1.54 -0.21 -11.04
N THR A 142 0.88 -0.39 -9.90
CA THR A 142 0.55 0.72 -9.02
C THR A 142 1.70 0.97 -8.06
N VAL A 143 2.04 2.24 -7.88
CA VAL A 143 3.08 2.73 -6.98
C VAL A 143 2.43 3.60 -5.92
N ALA A 144 2.75 3.33 -4.66
CA ALA A 144 2.51 4.27 -3.57
C ALA A 144 3.78 5.05 -3.31
N THR A 145 3.65 6.33 -2.99
CA THR A 145 4.76 7.21 -2.66
C THR A 145 4.49 7.87 -1.32
N TYR A 146 5.42 7.75 -0.37
CA TYR A 146 5.42 8.54 0.85
C TYR A 146 6.28 9.79 0.65
N ASP A 147 5.69 10.96 0.86
CA ASP A 147 6.39 12.24 0.88
C ASP A 147 6.56 12.72 2.34
N PRO A 148 7.79 12.75 2.87
CA PRO A 148 8.06 13.21 4.24
C PRO A 148 7.83 14.71 4.43
N GLN A 149 7.80 15.53 3.37
CA GLN A 149 7.57 16.97 3.49
C GLN A 149 6.10 17.29 3.71
N THR A 150 5.22 16.52 3.08
CA THR A 150 3.75 16.70 3.16
C THR A 150 3.08 15.68 4.08
N HIS A 151 3.84 14.71 4.59
CA HIS A 151 3.38 13.54 5.33
C HIS A 151 2.19 12.86 4.64
N GLN A 152 2.33 12.58 3.35
CA GLN A 152 1.25 12.02 2.53
C GLN A 152 1.69 10.75 1.82
N ILE A 153 0.77 9.79 1.74
CA ILE A 153 0.79 8.72 0.77
C ILE A 153 0.02 9.19 -0.47
N THR A 154 0.68 9.21 -1.62
CA THR A 154 0.08 9.41 -2.95
C THR A 154 0.22 8.15 -3.78
N PHE A 155 -0.50 8.08 -4.90
CA PHE A 155 -0.57 6.90 -5.74
C PHE A 155 -0.39 7.26 -7.21
N ALA A 156 0.25 6.37 -7.96
CA ALA A 156 0.36 6.47 -9.41
C ALA A 156 0.27 5.10 -10.06
N ASN A 157 -0.26 5.05 -11.27
CA ASN A 157 -0.08 3.90 -12.15
C ASN A 157 1.10 4.16 -13.09
N VAL A 158 1.91 3.12 -13.31
CA VAL A 158 3.07 3.14 -14.19
C VAL A 158 2.85 2.13 -15.32
N ASP A 159 3.17 2.52 -16.56
CA ASP A 159 3.24 1.64 -17.72
C ASP A 159 4.54 1.94 -18.51
N GLY A 160 5.57 1.14 -18.26
CA GLY A 160 6.91 1.38 -18.80
C GLY A 160 7.49 2.67 -18.22
N ASN A 161 7.67 3.68 -19.08
CA ASN A 161 8.19 4.99 -18.70
C ASN A 161 7.07 6.02 -18.44
N GLU A 162 5.81 5.66 -18.71
CA GLU A 162 4.67 6.53 -18.45
C GLU A 162 4.22 6.38 -17.01
N ARG A 163 3.99 7.51 -16.34
CA ARG A 163 3.49 7.58 -14.97
C ARG A 163 2.26 8.48 -14.94
N THR A 164 1.16 7.95 -14.44
CA THR A 164 -0.10 8.65 -14.27
C THR A 164 -0.41 8.77 -12.79
N GLU A 165 -0.30 9.98 -12.25
CA GLU A 165 -0.69 10.27 -10.86
C GLU A 165 -2.20 10.09 -10.68
N LEU A 166 -2.58 9.53 -9.53
CA LEU A 166 -3.96 9.42 -9.10
C LEU A 166 -4.28 10.57 -8.14
N SER A 167 -5.54 11.02 -8.14
CA SER A 167 -5.96 12.18 -7.34
C SER A 167 -6.10 11.87 -5.85
N GLN A 168 -6.21 10.59 -5.49
CA GLN A 168 -6.37 10.14 -4.11
C GLN A 168 -5.05 10.25 -3.34
N LYS A 169 -5.16 10.56 -2.06
CA LYS A 169 -4.04 10.67 -1.13
C LYS A 169 -4.51 10.46 0.30
N VAL A 170 -3.60 10.02 1.17
CA VAL A 170 -3.87 9.83 2.59
C VAL A 170 -2.80 10.52 3.41
N SER A 171 -3.20 11.34 4.38
CA SER A 171 -2.27 11.93 5.33
C SER A 171 -1.82 10.90 6.36
N VAL A 172 -0.51 10.86 6.61
CA VAL A 172 0.12 10.05 7.64
C VAL A 172 0.39 10.97 8.83
N ARG A 173 -0.22 10.69 9.99
CA ARG A 173 -0.04 11.45 11.23
C ARG A 173 0.55 10.56 12.32
#